data_AF-A0AAD8CIM0-F1
#
_entry.id   AF-A0AAD8CIM0-F1
#
_cell.length_a   1.000
_cell.length_b   1.000
_cell.length_c   1.000
_cell.angle_alpha   90.00
_cell.angle_beta   90.00
_cell.angle_gamma   90.00
#
_symmetry.space_group_name_H-M   'P 1'
#
loop_
_entity.id
_entity.type
_entity.pdbx_description
1 polymer ?
#
loop_
_entity_poly.entity_id
_entity_poly.type
_entity_poly.pdbx_seq_one_letter_code
_entity_poly.pdbx_strand_id
1 'polypeptide(L)'
;WSEWMVSLLVNDSVRMPETCVPDYSCGTDATLWITGTHPVETDGIVSRQACAGWNLNCCHSSITVHIKACPGNYHVYKYQGVPWCYHAYCAGTAFHVTDIILCLQSPFCVNPCQQYNVLDEPWRSTDFPIAPSSVPKCDSGLNGWYRFLVNDSVRMPEACVPEYSCGTHAPMWINGTHPLETDGIVSRQSCGKWSSSCCYFTTTVHIKACPGNYHVYKFQGTPGCNLAYCAGTVIQYCCYVAYKCKITFCCCFFSTCGSQFYSGCTDVFLTGIK
;
A
#
# COMPACT_ATOMS: atom_id res chain seq x y z
N TRP A 1 -5.07 29.03 5.47
CA TRP A 1 -4.09 28.35 4.61
C TRP A 1 -2.91 29.29 4.39
N SER A 2 -1.80 29.09 5.08
CA SER A 2 -0.62 29.98 5.02
C SER A 2 0.68 29.23 4.69
N GLU A 3 0.60 27.91 4.55
CA GLU A 3 1.74 27.01 4.37
C GLU A 3 1.76 26.40 2.96
N TRP A 4 2.93 25.91 2.56
CA TRP A 4 3.12 25.20 1.30
C TRP A 4 2.82 23.72 1.48
N MET A 5 2.05 23.12 0.57
CA MET A 5 1.59 21.74 0.66
C MET A 5 1.88 20.99 -0.64
N VAL A 6 2.18 19.70 -0.54
CA VAL A 6 2.19 18.77 -1.68
C VAL A 6 0.84 18.06 -1.71
N SER A 7 0.20 18.01 -2.87
CA SER A 7 -1.00 17.20 -3.06
C SER A 7 -0.59 15.76 -3.35
N LEU A 8 -1.09 14.82 -2.55
CA LEU A 8 -0.73 13.41 -2.62
C LEU A 8 -1.98 12.55 -2.82
N LEU A 9 -1.94 11.65 -3.80
CA LEU A 9 -2.91 10.57 -3.94
C LEU A 9 -2.13 9.28 -3.71
N VAL A 10 -2.47 8.50 -2.69
CA VAL A 10 -1.84 7.18 -2.50
C VAL A 10 -0.30 7.27 -2.32
N ASN A 11 0.23 8.41 -1.85
CA ASN A 11 1.64 8.83 -1.80
C ASN A 11 2.33 9.14 -3.14
N ASP A 12 1.61 9.13 -4.26
CA ASP A 12 2.09 9.75 -5.49
C ASP A 12 1.79 11.25 -5.45
N SER A 13 2.74 12.07 -5.89
CA SER A 13 2.48 13.50 -6.06
C SER A 13 1.47 13.70 -7.19
N VAL A 14 0.30 14.20 -6.83
CA VAL A 14 -0.72 14.61 -7.79
C VAL A 14 -0.72 16.12 -7.91
N ARG A 15 -1.05 16.58 -9.10
CA ARG A 15 -1.09 17.99 -9.43
C ARG A 15 -2.52 18.46 -9.63
N MET A 16 -2.77 19.74 -9.41
CA MET A 16 -4.06 20.32 -9.78
C MET A 16 -4.34 20.08 -11.26
N PRO A 17 -5.60 19.94 -11.69
CA PRO A 17 -5.92 19.84 -13.10
C PRO A 17 -5.58 21.16 -13.81
N GLU A 18 -4.95 21.06 -14.98
CA GLU A 18 -4.63 22.17 -15.91
C GLU A 18 -5.78 22.45 -16.89
N THR A 19 -6.84 21.64 -16.81
CA THR A 19 -8.02 21.68 -17.67
C THR A 19 -9.28 21.82 -16.82
N CYS A 20 -10.32 22.39 -17.41
CA CYS A 20 -11.63 22.51 -16.78
C CYS A 20 -12.12 21.16 -16.26
N VAL A 21 -12.57 21.16 -15.00
CA VAL A 21 -13.17 20.00 -14.34
C VAL A 21 -14.68 20.21 -14.28
N PRO A 22 -15.50 19.21 -14.61
CA PRO A 22 -16.95 19.30 -14.49
C PRO A 22 -17.41 19.61 -13.06
N ASP A 23 -18.55 20.30 -12.94
CA ASP A 23 -19.24 20.51 -11.67
C ASP A 23 -19.54 19.15 -10.99
N TYR A 24 -19.68 19.14 -9.66
CA TYR A 24 -19.92 17.93 -8.84
C TYR A 24 -18.77 16.89 -8.87
N SER A 25 -17.54 17.35 -9.04
CA SER A 25 -16.34 16.51 -9.02
C SER A 25 -15.53 16.70 -7.73
N CYS A 26 -14.61 15.78 -7.44
CA CYS A 26 -13.66 15.89 -6.32
C CYS A 26 -14.35 16.14 -4.95
N GLY A 27 -15.54 15.58 -4.74
CA GLY A 27 -16.32 15.70 -3.51
C GLY A 27 -16.93 17.08 -3.25
N THR A 28 -17.06 17.94 -4.27
CA THR A 28 -17.58 19.31 -4.12
C THR A 28 -18.49 19.73 -5.27
N ASP A 29 -19.36 20.72 -5.05
CA ASP A 29 -20.24 21.23 -6.11
C ASP A 29 -19.46 22.09 -7.11
N ALA A 30 -18.57 22.96 -6.60
CA ALA A 30 -17.75 23.88 -7.40
C ALA A 30 -16.26 23.50 -7.31
N THR A 31 -15.78 22.80 -8.33
CA THR A 31 -14.40 22.28 -8.36
C THR A 31 -13.42 23.35 -8.84
N LEU A 32 -12.29 23.50 -8.14
CA LEU A 32 -11.20 24.39 -8.54
C LEU A 32 -10.08 23.67 -9.30
N TRP A 33 -9.70 24.23 -10.45
CA TRP A 33 -8.60 23.81 -11.33
C TRP A 33 -7.70 25.00 -11.68
N ILE A 34 -6.44 24.79 -12.06
CA ILE A 34 -5.52 25.90 -12.36
C ILE A 34 -5.60 26.34 -13.82
N THR A 35 -5.56 27.65 -14.03
CA THR A 35 -5.40 28.22 -15.38
C THR A 35 -3.93 28.21 -15.79
N GLY A 36 -3.66 27.63 -16.96
CA GLY A 36 -2.31 27.48 -17.49
C GLY A 36 -1.59 26.24 -16.97
N THR A 37 -0.34 26.10 -17.40
CA THR A 37 0.48 24.93 -17.05
C THR A 37 1.17 25.11 -15.70
N HIS A 38 1.47 23.97 -15.07
CA HIS A 38 2.37 23.92 -13.93
C HIS A 38 3.75 24.49 -14.31
N PRO A 39 4.44 25.15 -13.38
CA PRO A 39 5.81 25.60 -13.59
C PRO A 39 6.77 24.42 -13.74
N VAL A 40 7.91 24.67 -14.38
CA VAL A 40 9.10 23.81 -14.33
C VAL A 40 10.09 24.32 -13.27
N GLU A 41 11.10 23.53 -12.90
CA GLU A 41 12.02 23.84 -11.79
C GLU A 41 12.72 25.21 -11.92
N THR A 42 12.98 25.66 -13.16
CA THR A 42 13.61 26.95 -13.44
C THR A 42 12.70 28.16 -13.24
N ASP A 43 11.38 27.97 -13.21
CA ASP A 43 10.40 29.06 -13.12
C ASP A 43 10.28 29.62 -11.69
N GLY A 44 10.78 28.88 -10.70
CA GLY A 44 10.67 29.26 -9.28
C GLY A 44 9.22 29.22 -8.78
N ILE A 45 8.80 30.29 -8.09
CA ILE A 45 7.44 30.42 -7.57
C ILE A 45 6.58 31.18 -8.58
N VAL A 46 5.53 30.53 -9.08
CA VAL A 46 4.58 31.10 -10.05
C VAL A 46 3.20 31.24 -9.42
N SER A 47 2.54 32.37 -9.67
CA SER A 47 1.15 32.59 -9.29
C SER A 47 0.22 32.20 -10.44
N ARG A 48 -0.80 31.39 -10.16
CA ARG A 48 -1.87 31.01 -11.10
C ARG A 48 -3.25 31.32 -10.51
N GLN A 49 -4.26 31.43 -11.37
CA GLN A 49 -5.65 31.48 -10.91
C GLN A 49 -6.21 30.07 -10.86
N ALA A 50 -6.70 29.67 -9.68
CA ALA A 50 -7.54 28.50 -9.51
C ALA A 50 -8.99 28.90 -9.77
N CYS A 51 -9.56 28.40 -10.86
CA CYS A 51 -10.89 28.74 -11.34
C CYS A 51 -11.93 27.73 -10.85
N ALA A 52 -13.03 28.24 -10.32
CA ALA A 52 -14.20 27.44 -9.95
C ALA A 52 -15.20 27.37 -11.11
N GLY A 53 -15.63 26.15 -11.45
CA GLY A 53 -16.70 25.88 -12.40
C GLY A 53 -18.10 26.19 -11.84
N TRP A 54 -19.01 26.67 -12.69
CA TRP A 54 -20.44 26.74 -12.40
C TRP A 54 -21.30 26.82 -13.67
N ASN A 55 -22.34 25.99 -13.80
CA ASN A 55 -23.31 26.05 -14.91
C ASN A 55 -22.65 26.10 -16.30
N LEU A 56 -21.71 25.17 -16.55
CA LEU A 56 -20.92 25.09 -17.81
C LEU A 56 -19.92 26.23 -18.02
N ASN A 57 -19.83 27.21 -17.12
CA ASN A 57 -18.75 28.18 -17.10
C ASN A 57 -17.57 27.61 -16.30
N CYS A 58 -16.49 27.25 -17.00
CA CYS A 58 -15.28 26.69 -16.41
C CYS A 58 -14.53 27.63 -15.46
N CYS A 59 -14.77 28.94 -15.51
CA CYS A 59 -14.17 29.89 -14.57
C CYS A 59 -15.17 31.01 -14.25
N HIS A 60 -16.15 30.67 -13.41
CA HIS A 60 -17.11 31.65 -12.91
C HIS A 60 -16.49 32.56 -11.85
N SER A 61 -15.65 31.99 -10.97
CA SER A 61 -14.87 32.72 -9.98
C SER A 61 -13.46 32.18 -9.91
N SER A 62 -12.52 32.96 -9.38
CA SER A 62 -11.13 32.51 -9.26
C SER A 62 -10.46 32.99 -7.99
N ILE A 63 -9.47 32.20 -7.56
CA ILE A 63 -8.66 32.45 -6.37
C ILE A 63 -7.20 32.27 -6.76
N THR A 64 -6.33 33.18 -6.32
CA THR A 64 -4.90 33.08 -6.63
C THR A 64 -4.24 31.98 -5.81
N VAL A 65 -3.48 31.11 -6.46
CA VAL A 65 -2.66 30.08 -5.85
C VAL A 65 -1.21 30.27 -6.26
N HIS A 66 -0.27 29.96 -5.36
CA HIS A 66 1.16 29.94 -5.71
C HIS A 66 1.64 28.52 -5.87
N ILE A 67 2.43 28.26 -6.88
CA ILE A 67 2.89 26.93 -7.28
C ILE A 67 4.41 26.98 -7.49
N LYS A 68 5.12 25.97 -7.02
CA LYS A 68 6.56 25.80 -7.29
C LYS A 68 6.83 24.35 -7.66
N ALA A 69 7.65 24.15 -8.69
CA ALA A 69 8.19 22.84 -9.04
C ALA A 69 9.41 22.51 -8.18
N CYS A 70 9.52 21.25 -7.76
CA CYS A 70 10.59 20.75 -6.92
C CYS A 70 11.36 19.61 -7.59
N PRO A 71 12.67 19.48 -7.29
CA PRO A 71 13.46 18.32 -7.70
C PRO A 71 12.80 17.01 -7.27
N GLY A 72 12.67 16.05 -8.18
CA GLY A 72 11.92 14.81 -7.92
C GLY A 72 10.52 14.78 -8.55
N ASN A 73 10.25 15.68 -9.51
CA ASN A 73 9.03 15.68 -10.35
C ASN A 73 7.71 15.84 -9.57
N TYR A 74 7.69 16.76 -8.60
CA TYR A 74 6.48 17.11 -7.85
C TYR A 74 6.31 18.63 -7.71
N HIS A 75 5.09 19.06 -7.36
CA HIS A 75 4.74 20.47 -7.15
C HIS A 75 4.27 20.72 -5.74
N VAL A 76 4.65 21.89 -5.20
CA VAL A 76 4.11 22.42 -3.95
C VAL A 76 3.20 23.60 -4.24
N TYR A 77 2.12 23.71 -3.46
CA TYR A 77 1.08 24.72 -3.61
C TYR A 77 0.90 25.50 -2.31
N LYS A 78 0.75 26.81 -2.43
CA LYS A 78 0.27 27.68 -1.36
C LYS A 78 -1.15 28.09 -1.69
N TYR A 79 -2.11 27.38 -1.11
CA TYR A 79 -3.54 27.66 -1.30
C TYR A 79 -4.01 28.84 -0.47
N GLN A 80 -5.06 29.49 -0.95
CA GLN A 80 -5.80 30.51 -0.21
C GLN A 80 -7.09 29.90 0.35
N GLY A 81 -7.64 30.51 1.39
CA GLY A 81 -8.94 30.10 1.91
C GLY A 81 -10.02 30.34 0.86
N VAL A 82 -10.81 29.30 0.58
CA VAL A 82 -11.99 29.43 -0.28
C VAL A 82 -13.11 30.16 0.50
N PRO A 83 -13.76 31.19 -0.08
CA PRO A 83 -14.81 31.94 0.62
C PRO A 83 -16.11 31.16 0.87
N TRP A 84 -16.29 30.05 0.15
CA TRP A 84 -17.56 29.33 0.05
C TRP A 84 -17.37 27.85 0.44
N CYS A 85 -18.32 27.28 1.19
CA CYS A 85 -18.22 25.92 1.71
C CYS A 85 -18.36 24.82 0.65
N TYR A 86 -18.96 25.13 -0.50
CA TYR A 86 -19.17 24.20 -1.62
C TYR A 86 -18.07 24.30 -2.70
N HIS A 87 -16.94 24.91 -2.36
CA HIS A 87 -15.78 25.05 -3.22
C HIS A 87 -14.60 24.22 -2.69
N ALA A 88 -13.92 23.46 -3.55
CA ALA A 88 -12.72 22.73 -3.17
C ALA A 88 -11.67 22.65 -4.30
N TYR A 89 -10.39 22.67 -3.92
CA TYR A 89 -9.28 22.42 -4.83
C TYR A 89 -9.25 20.95 -5.22
N CYS A 90 -9.18 20.68 -6.53
CA CYS A 90 -9.00 19.32 -7.03
C CYS A 90 -7.53 19.03 -7.33
N ALA A 91 -7.13 17.77 -7.19
CA ALA A 91 -5.83 17.28 -7.66
C ALA A 91 -6.00 15.87 -8.26
N GLY A 92 -5.32 15.61 -9.37
CA GLY A 92 -5.49 14.39 -10.17
C GLY A 92 -5.59 14.67 -11.67
N THR A 93 -5.70 13.62 -12.48
CA THR A 93 -5.92 13.74 -13.93
C THR A 93 -7.41 13.73 -14.26
N ALA A 94 -7.81 14.42 -15.33
CA ALA A 94 -9.21 14.57 -15.75
C ALA A 94 -9.95 13.24 -16.05
N PHE A 95 -9.23 12.11 -16.15
CA PHE A 95 -9.77 10.76 -16.36
C PHE A 95 -9.79 9.88 -15.09
N HIS A 96 -9.14 10.33 -14.01
CA HIS A 96 -9.07 9.66 -12.70
C HIS A 96 -9.32 10.68 -11.59
N VAL A 97 -10.44 11.39 -11.70
CA VAL A 97 -10.89 12.32 -10.68
C VAL A 97 -11.43 11.51 -9.51
N THR A 98 -10.64 11.38 -8.45
CA THR A 98 -11.05 10.72 -7.20
C THR A 98 -10.97 11.72 -6.06
N ASP A 99 -11.89 11.62 -5.11
CA ASP A 99 -12.07 12.57 -4.03
C ASP A 99 -10.80 12.73 -3.19
N ILE A 100 -10.20 13.92 -3.19
CA ILE A 100 -9.13 14.29 -2.24
C ILE A 100 -9.70 15.34 -1.30
N ILE A 101 -10.10 14.88 -0.13
CA ILE A 101 -10.29 15.72 1.05
C ILE A 101 -8.92 15.99 1.66
N LEU A 102 -8.59 17.25 1.86
CA LEU A 102 -7.36 17.72 2.48
C LEU A 102 -7.18 17.11 3.88
N CYS A 103 -6.29 16.12 4.00
CA CYS A 103 -6.07 15.31 5.19
C CYS A 103 -5.24 16.00 6.29
N LEU A 104 -5.51 17.25 6.64
CA LEU A 104 -4.82 17.90 7.77
C LEU A 104 -5.73 18.26 8.94
N GLN A 105 -7.07 18.22 8.81
CA GLN A 105 -7.98 18.48 9.95
C GLN A 105 -9.31 17.71 9.90
N SER A 106 -9.34 16.54 9.25
CA SER A 106 -10.55 15.68 9.23
C SER A 106 -10.31 14.38 10.02
N PRO A 107 -11.22 13.98 10.94
CA PRO A 107 -11.13 12.69 11.65
C PRO A 107 -11.27 11.46 10.74
N PHE A 108 -11.37 11.64 9.41
CA PHE A 108 -11.57 10.58 8.43
C PHE A 108 -10.34 10.30 7.53
N CYS A 109 -9.21 10.99 7.74
CA CYS A 109 -7.96 10.75 7.02
C CYS A 109 -6.90 10.14 7.96
N VAL A 110 -7.09 8.87 8.29
CA VAL A 110 -6.16 8.18 9.19
C VAL A 110 -4.92 7.74 8.39
N ASN A 111 -3.74 8.27 8.73
CA ASN A 111 -2.49 7.71 8.23
C ASN A 111 -2.33 6.29 8.78
N PRO A 112 -2.35 5.24 7.93
CA PRO A 112 -2.34 3.88 8.41
C PRO A 112 -0.99 3.48 9.02
N CYS A 113 0.05 4.29 8.88
CA CYS A 113 1.30 4.12 9.62
C CYS A 113 1.22 4.60 11.07
N GLN A 114 0.25 5.46 11.41
CA GLN A 114 0.08 6.00 12.77
C GLN A 114 -1.08 5.36 13.52
N GLN A 115 -2.10 4.89 12.80
CA GLN A 115 -3.25 4.23 13.42
C GLN A 115 -3.66 3.02 12.59
N TYR A 116 -3.52 1.87 13.22
CA TYR A 116 -3.76 0.53 12.70
C TYR A 116 -4.12 -0.38 13.87
N ASN A 117 -4.74 -1.51 13.55
CA ASN A 117 -4.96 -2.59 14.49
C ASN A 117 -3.75 -3.54 14.48
N VAL A 118 -3.53 -4.25 15.58
CA VAL A 118 -2.42 -5.20 15.70
C VAL A 118 -2.93 -6.63 15.49
N LEU A 119 -2.17 -7.41 14.74
CA LEU A 119 -2.30 -8.86 14.62
C LEU A 119 -1.06 -9.50 15.25
N ASP A 120 -1.17 -9.87 16.51
CA ASP A 120 -0.07 -10.42 17.34
C ASP A 120 -0.25 -11.91 17.63
N GLU A 121 -1.26 -12.55 17.05
CA GLU A 121 -1.59 -13.92 17.40
C GLU A 121 -0.53 -14.90 16.87
N PRO A 122 0.12 -15.72 17.74
CA PRO A 122 1.24 -16.59 17.33
C PRO A 122 0.88 -17.62 16.25
N TRP A 123 -0.39 -18.01 16.19
CA TRP A 123 -0.87 -18.97 15.20
C TRP A 123 -0.80 -18.45 13.76
N ARG A 124 -0.57 -17.14 13.54
CA ARG A 124 -0.39 -16.55 12.21
C ARG A 124 0.95 -16.88 11.57
N SER A 125 1.91 -17.38 12.35
CA SER A 125 3.22 -17.77 11.83
C SER A 125 3.10 -18.80 10.71
N THR A 126 3.90 -18.64 9.64
CA THR A 126 4.05 -19.65 8.59
C THR A 126 4.49 -21.01 9.11
N ASP A 127 5.13 -21.05 10.28
CA ASP A 127 5.60 -22.27 10.93
C ASP A 127 4.57 -22.90 11.88
N PHE A 128 3.38 -22.29 12.03
CA PHE A 128 2.34 -22.80 12.93
C PHE A 128 1.41 -23.78 12.20
N PRO A 129 1.48 -25.10 12.47
CA PRO A 129 0.57 -26.06 11.88
C PRO A 129 -0.79 -26.06 12.58
N ILE A 130 -1.86 -26.36 11.84
CA ILE A 130 -3.15 -26.71 12.44
C ILE A 130 -3.27 -28.22 12.67
N ALA A 131 -3.74 -28.63 13.85
CA ALA A 131 -4.00 -30.04 14.13
C ALA A 131 -5.32 -30.51 13.46
N PRO A 132 -5.42 -31.78 13.02
CA PRO A 132 -6.55 -32.27 12.21
C PRO A 132 -7.95 -32.08 12.80
N SER A 133 -8.07 -32.05 14.13
CA SER A 133 -9.35 -31.88 14.86
C SER A 133 -9.58 -30.47 15.38
N SER A 134 -8.69 -29.51 15.06
CA SER A 134 -8.82 -28.13 15.51
C SER A 134 -9.73 -27.33 14.59
N VAL A 135 -10.44 -26.36 15.18
CA VAL A 135 -11.23 -25.40 14.39
C VAL A 135 -10.25 -24.44 13.69
N PRO A 136 -10.27 -24.35 12.35
CA PRO A 136 -9.38 -23.47 11.61
C PRO A 136 -9.68 -22.00 11.87
N LYS A 137 -8.61 -21.20 11.87
CA LYS A 137 -8.70 -19.76 12.01
C LYS A 137 -9.30 -19.13 10.76
N CYS A 138 -9.97 -18.00 10.96
CA CYS A 138 -10.89 -17.42 10.00
C CYS A 138 -10.79 -15.90 10.08
N ASP A 139 -10.26 -15.29 9.01
CA ASP A 139 -10.08 -13.84 8.91
C ASP A 139 -11.16 -13.18 8.03
N SER A 140 -12.30 -13.85 7.78
CA SER A 140 -13.39 -13.30 6.96
C SER A 140 -14.01 -12.03 7.56
N GLY A 141 -13.83 -11.80 8.85
CA GLY A 141 -14.29 -10.60 9.56
C GLY A 141 -13.29 -9.46 9.64
N LEU A 142 -12.04 -9.62 9.17
CA LEU A 142 -11.05 -8.53 9.24
C LEU A 142 -11.42 -7.39 8.28
N ASN A 143 -11.54 -6.17 8.79
CA ASN A 143 -11.82 -5.00 7.98
C ASN A 143 -11.07 -3.78 8.54
N GLY A 144 -10.20 -3.19 7.72
CA GLY A 144 -9.40 -2.03 8.09
C GLY A 144 -7.91 -2.28 7.98
N TRP A 145 -7.11 -1.38 8.57
CA TRP A 145 -5.66 -1.40 8.54
C TRP A 145 -5.08 -2.19 9.71
N TYR A 146 -4.12 -3.06 9.41
CA TYR A 146 -3.49 -3.96 10.37
C TYR A 146 -1.97 -3.99 10.22
N ARG A 147 -1.26 -4.22 11.33
CA ARG A 147 0.17 -4.54 11.37
C ARG A 147 0.37 -5.90 12.02
N PHE A 148 1.22 -6.75 11.45
CA PHE A 148 1.59 -8.02 12.08
C PHE A 148 2.73 -7.80 13.09
N LEU A 149 2.53 -8.30 14.31
CA LEU A 149 3.49 -8.26 15.42
C LEU A 149 3.58 -9.64 16.09
N VAL A 150 4.01 -10.65 15.34
CA VAL A 150 4.20 -12.01 15.86
C VAL A 150 5.61 -12.13 16.43
N ASN A 151 5.76 -11.93 17.74
CA ASN A 151 7.02 -11.76 18.50
C ASN A 151 7.87 -10.54 18.10
N ASP A 152 7.96 -10.24 16.81
CA ASP A 152 8.59 -9.05 16.23
C ASP A 152 7.74 -8.53 15.06
N SER A 153 8.14 -7.40 14.47
CA SER A 153 7.55 -6.85 13.25
C SER A 153 7.79 -7.79 12.08
N VAL A 154 6.73 -8.50 11.68
CA VAL A 154 6.75 -9.43 10.56
C VAL A 154 5.83 -8.95 9.44
N ARG A 155 5.98 -9.56 8.27
CA ARG A 155 5.21 -9.24 7.07
C ARG A 155 4.48 -10.47 6.56
N MET A 156 3.44 -10.27 5.75
CA MET A 156 2.86 -11.39 5.00
C MET A 156 3.93 -12.05 4.11
N PRO A 157 3.85 -13.35 3.85
CA PRO A 157 4.77 -14.00 2.92
C PRO A 157 4.49 -13.59 1.47
N GLU A 158 5.56 -13.39 0.69
CA GLU A 158 5.52 -13.12 -0.76
C GLU A 158 5.53 -14.41 -1.60
N ALA A 159 5.52 -15.56 -0.93
CA ALA A 159 5.59 -16.88 -1.52
C ALA A 159 4.47 -17.78 -0.99
N CYS A 160 4.14 -18.78 -1.79
CA CYS A 160 3.11 -19.77 -1.48
C CYS A 160 3.41 -20.50 -0.17
N VAL A 161 2.47 -20.42 0.77
CA VAL A 161 2.53 -21.11 2.07
C VAL A 161 1.88 -22.49 1.94
N PRO A 162 2.47 -23.58 2.46
CA PRO A 162 1.86 -24.91 2.44
C PRO A 162 0.51 -24.96 3.14
N GLU A 163 -0.41 -25.81 2.67
CA GLU A 163 -1.71 -26.07 3.33
C GLU A 163 -1.52 -26.43 4.80
N TYR A 164 -2.54 -26.14 5.61
CA TYR A 164 -2.55 -26.45 7.05
C TYR A 164 -1.54 -25.65 7.89
N SER A 165 -1.01 -24.54 7.35
CA SER A 165 -0.15 -23.59 8.06
C SER A 165 -0.94 -22.38 8.56
N CYS A 166 -0.31 -21.55 9.40
CA CYS A 166 -0.90 -20.32 9.95
C CYS A 166 -2.22 -20.56 10.69
N GLY A 167 -2.34 -21.73 11.35
CA GLY A 167 -3.51 -22.10 12.14
C GLY A 167 -4.81 -22.26 11.33
N THR A 168 -4.73 -22.38 10.01
CA THR A 168 -5.89 -22.50 9.13
C THR A 168 -5.68 -23.59 8.07
N HIS A 169 -6.70 -23.93 7.28
CA HIS A 169 -6.55 -24.92 6.22
C HIS A 169 -5.95 -24.30 4.94
N ALA A 170 -6.44 -23.13 4.55
CA ALA A 170 -6.00 -22.42 3.34
C ALA A 170 -5.27 -21.11 3.72
N PRO A 171 -3.95 -21.15 3.94
CA PRO A 171 -3.17 -19.98 4.31
C PRO A 171 -3.11 -18.94 3.18
N MET A 172 -3.25 -17.68 3.56
CA MET A 172 -3.21 -16.54 2.64
C MET A 172 -1.82 -15.88 2.64
N TRP A 173 -1.31 -15.59 1.45
CA TRP A 173 -0.03 -14.93 1.16
C TRP A 173 -0.22 -13.82 0.11
N ILE A 174 0.78 -12.99 -0.15
CA ILE A 174 0.69 -11.95 -1.20
C ILE A 174 1.42 -12.38 -2.47
N ASN A 175 0.75 -12.24 -3.61
CA ASN A 175 1.33 -12.48 -4.91
C ASN A 175 1.98 -11.21 -5.44
N GLY A 176 3.30 -11.11 -5.29
CA GLY A 176 4.10 -9.95 -5.63
C GLY A 176 4.95 -9.47 -4.46
N THR A 177 5.76 -8.44 -4.70
CA THR A 177 6.64 -7.87 -3.67
C THR A 177 5.92 -6.84 -2.82
N HIS A 178 6.34 -6.72 -1.56
CA HIS A 178 5.96 -5.59 -0.70
C HIS A 178 6.44 -4.27 -1.31
N PRO A 179 5.69 -3.17 -1.12
CA PRO A 179 6.12 -1.84 -1.54
C PRO A 179 7.34 -1.37 -0.76
N LEU A 180 8.09 -0.46 -1.37
CA LEU A 180 9.02 0.45 -0.71
C LEU A 180 8.26 1.61 -0.06
N GLU A 181 8.90 2.33 0.87
CA GLU A 181 8.29 3.50 1.53
C GLU A 181 7.84 4.59 0.54
N THR A 182 8.53 4.68 -0.61
CA THR A 182 8.21 5.61 -1.71
C THR A 182 7.02 5.20 -2.56
N ASP A 183 6.61 3.93 -2.54
CA ASP A 183 5.67 3.37 -3.52
C ASP A 183 4.20 3.61 -3.19
N GLY A 184 3.88 4.20 -2.05
CA GLY A 184 2.48 4.45 -1.75
C GLY A 184 1.74 3.41 -0.95
N ILE A 185 0.41 3.53 -1.01
CA ILE A 185 -0.48 2.40 -0.73
C ILE A 185 -0.61 1.63 -2.04
N VAL A 186 0.01 0.46 -2.13
CA VAL A 186 -0.08 -0.37 -3.34
C VAL A 186 -1.17 -1.42 -3.18
N SER A 187 -1.85 -1.73 -4.28
CA SER A 187 -2.74 -2.88 -4.36
C SER A 187 -1.94 -4.13 -4.73
N ARG A 188 -2.21 -5.25 -4.05
CA ARG A 188 -1.67 -6.58 -4.36
C ARG A 188 -2.78 -7.62 -4.32
N GLN A 189 -2.63 -8.65 -5.15
CA GLN A 189 -3.46 -9.84 -5.02
C GLN A 189 -2.97 -10.66 -3.83
N SER A 190 -3.87 -11.00 -2.91
CA SER A 190 -3.61 -12.02 -1.90
C SER A 190 -4.20 -13.35 -2.36
N CYS A 191 -3.41 -14.40 -2.24
CA CYS A 191 -3.68 -15.74 -2.72
C CYS A 191 -3.84 -16.70 -1.53
N GLY A 192 -4.88 -17.54 -1.57
CA GLY A 192 -5.06 -18.65 -0.64
C GLY A 192 -4.67 -19.97 -1.29
N LYS A 193 -3.77 -20.71 -0.63
CA LYS A 193 -3.34 -22.04 -1.06
C LYS A 193 -4.49 -23.06 -0.85
N TRP A 194 -4.76 -23.89 -1.87
CA TRP A 194 -5.65 -25.05 -1.75
C TRP A 194 -5.31 -26.13 -2.78
N SER A 195 -5.23 -27.39 -2.34
CA SER A 195 -4.90 -28.53 -3.19
C SER A 195 -3.65 -28.26 -4.04
N SER A 196 -3.67 -28.57 -5.34
CA SER A 196 -2.53 -28.32 -6.23
C SER A 196 -2.27 -26.83 -6.52
N SER A 197 -3.20 -25.91 -6.25
CA SER A 197 -3.08 -24.50 -6.62
C SER A 197 -2.57 -23.63 -5.48
N CYS A 198 -1.49 -22.89 -5.73
CA CYS A 198 -0.97 -21.88 -4.79
C CYS A 198 -1.86 -20.63 -4.67
N CYS A 199 -2.75 -20.39 -5.62
CA CYS A 199 -3.64 -19.23 -5.64
C CYS A 199 -5.04 -19.69 -6.05
N TYR A 200 -5.65 -20.56 -5.24
CA TYR A 200 -7.01 -21.04 -5.48
C TYR A 200 -8.03 -19.98 -5.06
N PHE A 201 -7.87 -19.46 -3.85
CA PHE A 201 -8.66 -18.34 -3.36
C PHE A 201 -7.94 -17.04 -3.65
N THR A 202 -8.70 -15.98 -3.96
CA THR A 202 -8.13 -14.68 -4.27
C THR A 202 -8.91 -13.58 -3.57
N THR A 203 -8.19 -12.56 -3.12
CA THR A 203 -8.76 -11.29 -2.65
C THR A 203 -7.74 -10.18 -2.88
N THR A 204 -8.15 -8.93 -2.73
CA THR A 204 -7.27 -7.77 -2.87
C THR A 204 -6.85 -7.28 -1.49
N VAL A 205 -5.54 -7.07 -1.30
CA VAL A 205 -4.98 -6.43 -0.10
C VAL A 205 -4.31 -5.14 -0.51
N HIS A 206 -4.46 -4.09 0.30
CA HIS A 206 -3.69 -2.85 0.10
C HIS A 206 -2.56 -2.82 1.12
N ILE A 207 -1.37 -2.46 0.68
CA ILE A 207 -0.15 -2.53 1.51
C ILE A 207 0.53 -1.18 1.47
N LYS A 208 0.99 -0.70 2.63
CA LYS A 208 1.85 0.48 2.73
C LYS A 208 3.09 0.14 3.54
N ALA A 209 4.26 0.52 3.03
CA ALA A 209 5.48 0.56 3.81
C ALA A 209 5.53 1.86 4.63
N CYS A 210 5.93 1.73 5.89
CA CYS A 210 5.94 2.80 6.87
C CYS A 210 7.35 3.08 7.39
N PRO A 211 7.65 4.35 7.75
CA PRO A 211 8.92 4.70 8.37
C PRO A 211 9.18 3.83 9.60
N GLY A 212 10.39 3.29 9.71
CA GLY A 212 10.73 2.31 10.76
C GLY A 212 10.64 0.86 10.29
N ASN A 213 10.66 0.64 8.97
CA ASN A 213 10.81 -0.68 8.34
C ASN A 213 9.72 -1.69 8.73
N TYR A 214 8.46 -1.27 8.63
CA TYR A 214 7.31 -2.15 8.78
C TYR A 214 6.25 -1.87 7.73
N HIS A 215 5.34 -2.83 7.57
CA HIS A 215 4.23 -2.75 6.62
C HIS A 215 2.89 -2.80 7.34
N VAL A 216 1.93 -2.07 6.79
CA VAL A 216 0.53 -2.12 7.20
C VAL A 216 -0.34 -2.57 6.04
N TYR A 217 -1.37 -3.34 6.36
CA TYR A 217 -2.20 -4.07 5.41
C TYR A 217 -3.66 -3.71 5.61
N LYS A 218 -4.34 -3.31 4.53
CA LYS A 218 -5.79 -3.11 4.54
C LYS A 218 -6.46 -4.39 4.07
N PHE A 219 -7.19 -5.03 4.99
CA PHE A 219 -7.97 -6.23 4.70
C PHE A 219 -9.46 -5.89 4.54
N GLN A 220 -10.15 -6.68 3.72
CA GLN A 220 -11.61 -6.64 3.51
C GLN A 220 -12.27 -8.00 3.80
N GLY A 221 -11.61 -8.81 4.63
CA GLY A 221 -11.99 -10.19 4.89
C GLY A 221 -11.42 -11.15 3.85
N THR A 222 -11.23 -12.40 4.25
CA THR A 222 -10.96 -13.50 3.32
C THR A 222 -12.24 -13.95 2.60
N PRO A 223 -12.15 -14.55 1.39
CA PRO A 223 -13.32 -14.99 0.61
C PRO A 223 -14.22 -16.05 1.27
N GLY A 224 -13.76 -16.64 2.38
CA GLY A 224 -14.48 -17.64 3.14
C GLY A 224 -13.85 -17.84 4.51
N CYS A 225 -14.49 -18.72 5.29
CA CYS A 225 -13.94 -19.23 6.54
C CYS A 225 -13.09 -20.48 6.25
N ASN A 226 -12.09 -20.79 7.08
CA ASN A 226 -10.94 -21.68 6.80
C ASN A 226 -9.79 -21.02 6.02
N LEU A 227 -9.77 -19.68 5.96
CA LEU A 227 -8.68 -18.88 5.43
C LEU A 227 -8.21 -17.87 6.47
N ALA A 228 -6.90 -17.66 6.56
CA ALA A 228 -6.29 -16.67 7.43
C ALA A 228 -5.01 -16.12 6.82
N TYR A 229 -4.72 -14.84 7.09
CA TYR A 229 -3.52 -14.16 6.64
C TYR A 229 -2.32 -14.58 7.47
N CYS A 230 -1.35 -15.18 6.77
CA CYS A 230 -0.08 -15.59 7.35
C CYS A 230 0.85 -14.41 7.61
N ALA A 231 1.73 -14.61 8.58
CA ALA A 231 2.80 -13.69 8.91
C ALA A 231 4.12 -14.46 9.04
N GLY A 232 5.21 -13.84 8.61
CA GLY A 232 6.54 -14.43 8.63
C GLY A 232 7.01 -14.92 7.25
N THR A 233 8.24 -15.39 7.23
CA THR A 233 8.89 -15.90 6.02
C THR A 233 8.65 -17.39 5.88
N VAL A 234 8.28 -17.83 4.67
CA VAL A 234 8.28 -19.26 4.35
C VAL A 234 9.72 -19.75 4.37
N ILE A 235 10.09 -20.55 5.38
CA ILE A 235 11.39 -21.22 5.43
C ILE A 235 11.34 -22.36 4.41
N GLN A 236 11.81 -22.10 3.19
CA GLN A 236 11.97 -23.17 2.21
C GLN A 236 13.25 -23.96 2.55
N TYR A 237 13.07 -25.13 3.16
CA TYR A 237 14.17 -26.08 3.36
C TYR A 237 14.69 -26.55 2.00
N CYS A 238 15.86 -26.06 1.60
CA CYS A 238 16.57 -26.58 0.44
C CYS A 238 17.23 -27.93 0.84
N CYS A 239 16.56 -29.04 0.52
CA CYS A 239 17.11 -30.38 0.72
C CYS A 239 18.21 -30.66 -0.32
N TYR A 240 19.48 -30.53 0.08
CA TYR A 240 20.59 -31.12 -0.66
C TYR A 240 20.57 -32.65 -0.43
N VAL A 241 20.71 -33.42 -1.50
CA VAL A 241 20.59 -34.89 -1.48
C VAL A 241 21.42 -35.51 -0.35
N ALA A 242 20.81 -36.48 0.33
CA ALA A 242 21.31 -37.31 1.43
C ALA A 242 21.39 -36.66 2.84
N TYR A 243 20.25 -36.69 3.54
CA TYR A 243 20.12 -36.82 5.01
C TYR A 243 20.73 -35.75 5.93
N LYS A 244 20.99 -34.53 5.45
CA LYS A 244 21.26 -33.39 6.34
C LYS A 244 20.48 -32.15 5.89
N CYS A 245 19.35 -31.91 6.54
CA CYS A 245 18.64 -30.64 6.42
C CYS A 245 19.40 -29.58 7.22
N LYS A 246 20.02 -28.59 6.56
CA LYS A 246 20.55 -27.39 7.21
C LYS A 246 19.55 -26.25 7.03
N ILE A 247 19.34 -25.47 8.10
CA ILE A 247 18.62 -24.19 8.01
C ILE A 247 19.50 -23.25 7.20
N THR A 248 19.22 -23.13 5.90
CA THR A 248 19.86 -22.14 5.02
C THR A 248 18.76 -21.29 4.41
N PHE A 249 18.85 -19.97 4.54
CA PHE A 249 18.00 -19.03 3.82
C PHE A 249 18.24 -19.21 2.32
N CYS A 250 17.29 -19.84 1.62
CA CYS A 250 17.38 -19.97 0.17
C CYS A 250 17.02 -18.61 -0.44
N CYS A 251 18.03 -17.81 -0.81
CA CYS A 251 17.86 -16.59 -1.60
C CYS A 251 17.41 -16.98 -3.01
N CYS A 252 16.10 -17.15 -3.22
CA CYS A 252 15.55 -17.28 -4.57
C CYS A 252 15.43 -15.90 -5.21
N PHE A 253 16.54 -15.37 -5.74
CA PHE A 253 16.46 -14.35 -6.78
C PHE A 253 16.16 -15.04 -8.12
N PHE A 254 14.99 -14.74 -8.66
CA PHE A 254 14.46 -15.18 -9.95
C PHE A 254 14.06 -16.66 -10.10
N SER A 255 12.77 -16.81 -10.42
CA SER A 255 12.14 -17.86 -11.23
C SER A 255 13.02 -18.96 -11.82
N THR A 256 12.54 -20.20 -11.63
CA THR A 256 12.98 -21.51 -12.14
C THR A 256 13.88 -22.32 -11.20
N CYS A 257 13.27 -23.33 -10.58
CA CYS A 257 14.01 -24.51 -10.13
C CYS A 257 14.36 -25.30 -11.40
N GLY A 258 15.37 -24.81 -12.12
CA GLY A 258 15.98 -25.45 -13.27
C GLY A 258 17.41 -25.80 -12.89
N SER A 259 17.72 -27.08 -12.96
CA SER A 259 19.01 -27.69 -12.65
C SER A 259 20.19 -27.03 -13.39
N GLN A 260 20.83 -25.99 -12.85
CA GLN A 260 22.21 -25.63 -13.23
C GLN A 260 22.99 -25.05 -12.05
N PHE A 261 24.13 -25.68 -11.79
CA PHE A 261 25.12 -25.32 -10.79
C PHE A 261 25.68 -23.92 -11.05
N TYR A 262 25.66 -23.05 -10.05
CA TYR A 262 26.62 -21.95 -9.94
C TYR A 262 27.19 -21.90 -8.52
N SER A 263 28.49 -22.17 -8.44
CA SER A 263 29.32 -22.04 -7.25
C SER A 263 29.41 -20.58 -6.84
N GLY A 264 28.87 -20.22 -5.68
CA GLY A 264 29.07 -18.87 -5.14
C GLY A 264 28.10 -18.46 -4.04
N CYS A 265 28.06 -19.20 -2.92
CA CYS A 265 27.56 -18.64 -1.66
C CYS A 265 28.70 -18.77 -0.65
N THR A 266 29.31 -17.65 -0.27
CA THR A 266 30.24 -17.59 0.86
C THR A 266 29.47 -17.76 2.16
N ASP A 267 29.95 -18.69 2.99
CA ASP A 267 29.38 -19.04 4.28
C ASP A 267 29.27 -17.83 5.22
N VAL A 268 28.05 -17.46 5.61
CA VAL A 268 27.84 -16.65 6.82
C VAL A 268 27.64 -17.61 7.98
N PHE A 269 28.73 -17.89 8.70
CA PHE A 269 28.69 -18.63 9.95
C PHE A 269 28.06 -17.76 11.03
N LEU A 270 26.80 -18.02 11.42
CA LEU A 270 26.30 -17.63 12.74
C LEU A 270 26.79 -18.67 13.74
N THR A 271 27.97 -18.42 14.31
CA THR A 271 28.35 -19.04 15.59
C THR A 271 27.54 -18.32 16.67
N GLY A 272 26.55 -19.01 17.22
CA GLY A 272 25.90 -18.56 18.43
C GLY A 272 26.84 -18.70 19.62
N ILE A 273 26.78 -17.76 20.57
CA ILE A 273 27.20 -18.02 21.96
C ILE A 273 26.24 -17.26 22.89
N LYS A 274 25.90 -17.95 23.98
CA LYS A 274 25.33 -17.43 25.23
C LYS A 274 26.11 -16.26 25.82
#